data_AF-A0A962V6A8-F1
#
_entry.id   AF-A0A962V6A8-F1
#
_cell.length_a   1.000
_cell.length_b   1.000
_cell.length_c   1.000
_cell.angle_alpha   90.00
_cell.angle_beta   90.00
_cell.angle_gamma   90.00
#
_symmetry.space_group_name_H-M   'P 1'
#
loop_
_entity.id
_entity.type
_entity.pdbx_description
1 polymer ?
#
loop_
_entity_poly.entity_id
_entity_poly.type
_entity_poly.pdbx_seq_one_letter_code
_entity_poly.pdbx_strand_id
1 'polypeptide(L)' 'GWPERVKTMQANWIGKSHGVTFGFPYELDGEPKQLRVFTTRADTIMGVTFCAVAAEHPLATRLAQD' A
#
# COMPACT_ATOMS: atom_id res chain seq x y z
N GLY A 1 18.85 -31.60 -1.48
CA GLY A 1 18.31 -30.28 -1.06
C GLY A 1 18.61 -29.25 -2.13
N TRP A 2 17.84 -28.17 -2.22
CA TRP A 2 18.08 -27.12 -3.22
C TRP A 2 19.40 -26.36 -2.97
N PRO A 3 20.09 -25.88 -4.03
CA PRO A 3 21.26 -25.03 -3.88
C PRO A 3 20.92 -23.71 -3.19
N GLU A 4 21.85 -23.18 -2.41
CA GLU A 4 21.60 -21.98 -1.59
C GLU A 4 21.22 -20.75 -2.43
N ARG A 5 21.86 -20.58 -3.60
CA ARG A 5 21.50 -19.52 -4.56
C ARG A 5 20.03 -19.56 -4.96
N VAL A 6 19.49 -20.76 -5.22
CA VAL A 6 18.10 -20.92 -5.64
C VAL A 6 17.15 -20.57 -4.49
N LYS A 7 17.48 -20.95 -3.25
CA LYS A 7 16.70 -20.55 -2.07
C LYS A 7 16.71 -19.03 -1.86
N THR A 8 17.87 -18.39 -1.98
CA THR A 8 17.97 -16.93 -1.86
C THR A 8 17.18 -16.21 -2.95
N MET A 9 17.24 -16.69 -4.20
CA MET A 9 16.43 -16.14 -5.30
C MET A 9 14.94 -16.25 -5.00
N GLN A 10 14.48 -17.39 -4.47
CA GLN A 10 13.10 -17.55 -4.07
C GLN A 10 12.69 -16.64 -2.92
N ALA A 11 13.53 -16.52 -1.89
CA ALA A 11 13.24 -15.63 -0.77
C ALA A 11 13.08 -14.17 -1.23
N ASN A 12 13.96 -13.72 -2.13
CA ASN A 12 13.91 -12.38 -2.70
C ASN A 12 12.70 -12.19 -3.63
N TRP A 13 12.34 -13.22 -4.42
CA TRP A 13 11.17 -13.18 -5.30
C TRP A 13 9.84 -13.18 -4.53
N ILE A 14 9.76 -13.97 -3.46
CA ILE A 14 8.61 -13.98 -2.55
C ILE A 14 8.46 -12.61 -1.88
N GLY A 15 9.58 -11.97 -1.50
CA GLY A 15 9.60 -10.58 -1.06
C GLY A 15 8.72 -10.33 0.17
N LYS A 16 8.70 -11.24 1.14
CA LYS A 16 7.84 -11.14 2.33
C LYS A 16 8.15 -9.89 3.14
N SER A 17 7.24 -8.91 3.11
CA SER A 17 7.31 -7.69 3.92
C SER A 17 6.54 -7.82 5.23
N HIS A 18 7.07 -7.22 6.30
CA HIS A 18 6.39 -7.08 7.59
C HIS A 18 6.13 -5.60 7.87
N GLY A 19 4.91 -5.27 8.24
CA GLY A 19 4.49 -3.89 8.43
C GLY A 19 3.06 -3.82 8.95
N VAL A 20 2.46 -2.65 8.82
CA VAL A 20 1.09 -2.37 9.26
C VAL A 20 0.27 -1.89 8.08
N THR A 21 -1.00 -2.31 8.07
CA THR A 21 -2.02 -1.79 7.15
C THR A 21 -3.02 -0.98 7.96
N PHE A 22 -3.27 0.27 7.57
CA PHE A 22 -4.23 1.15 8.22
C PHE A 22 -4.97 2.02 7.19
N GLY A 23 -6.04 2.69 7.62
CA GLY A 23 -6.93 3.43 6.72
C GLY A 23 -6.95 4.93 7.00
N PHE A 24 -6.77 5.75 5.97
CA PHE A 24 -7.10 7.18 6.03
C PHE A 24 -8.56 7.40 5.60
N PRO A 25 -9.40 8.07 6.42
CA PRO A 25 -10.77 8.35 6.05
C PRO A 25 -10.83 9.39 4.92
N TYR A 26 -11.75 9.20 3.97
CA TYR A 26 -12.09 10.19 2.95
C TYR A 26 -13.58 10.06 2.60
N GLU A 27 -14.13 11.07 1.93
CA GLU A 27 -15.51 11.06 1.43
C GLU A 27 -15.49 11.08 -0.09
N LEU A 28 -16.36 10.30 -0.72
CA LEU A 28 -16.54 10.30 -2.17
C LEU A 28 -18.02 10.10 -2.47
N ASP A 29 -18.61 10.98 -3.29
CA ASP A 29 -20.03 10.96 -3.63
C ASP A 29 -20.96 11.00 -2.40
N GLY A 30 -20.55 11.65 -1.31
CA GLY A 30 -21.30 11.70 -0.04
C GLY A 30 -21.17 10.45 0.84
N GLU A 31 -20.38 9.46 0.40
CA GLU A 31 -20.17 8.20 1.12
C GLU A 31 -18.80 8.17 1.83
N PRO A 32 -18.76 7.87 3.15
CA PRO A 32 -17.50 7.73 3.88
C PRO A 32 -16.76 6.45 3.45
N LYS A 33 -15.49 6.60 3.09
CA LYS A 33 -14.61 5.52 2.64
C LYS A 33 -13.26 5.58 3.35
N GLN A 34 -12.46 4.55 3.16
CA GLN A 34 -11.12 4.43 3.74
C GLN A 34 -10.08 4.08 2.68
N LEU A 35 -9.02 4.88 2.62
CA LEU A 35 -7.84 4.62 1.80
C LEU A 35 -6.90 3.73 2.61
N ARG A 36 -6.88 2.44 2.29
CA ARG A 36 -6.01 1.46 2.97
C ARG A 36 -4.59 1.57 2.44
N VAL A 37 -3.64 1.81 3.34
CA VAL A 37 -2.20 1.97 3.05
C VAL A 37 -1.41 0.96 3.87
N PHE A 38 -0.40 0.36 3.23
CA PHE A 38 0.60 -0.48 3.91
C PHE A 38 1.90 0.30 4.10
N THR A 39 2.51 0.19 5.28
CA THR A 39 3.84 0.74 5.56
C THR A 39 4.65 -0.16 6.48
N THR A 40 5.96 -0.18 6.30
CA THR A 40 6.91 -0.81 7.25
C THR A 40 7.31 0.14 8.38
N ARG A 41 6.97 1.43 8.28
CA ARG A 41 7.28 2.49 9.25
C ARG A 41 6.00 3.05 9.87
N ALA A 42 5.43 2.31 10.84
CA ALA A 42 4.23 2.75 11.56
C ALA A 42 4.51 3.93 12.51
N ASP A 43 5.76 4.11 12.93
CA ASP A 43 6.21 5.21 13.77
C ASP A 43 6.09 6.58 13.09
N THR A 44 6.09 6.63 11.75
CA THR A 44 6.01 7.89 10.99
C THR A 44 4.58 8.32 10.65
N ILE A 45 3.56 7.61 11.14
CA ILE A 45 2.15 7.87 10.79
C ILE A 45 1.72 9.30 11.15
N MET A 46 2.17 9.82 12.30
CA MET A 46 1.81 11.16 12.75
C MET A 46 2.42 12.29 11.91
N GLY A 47 3.39 11.99 11.03
CA GLY A 47 4.04 12.94 10.14
C GLY A 47 3.54 12.90 8.70
N VAL A 48 2.48 12.14 8.40
CA VAL A 48 1.96 12.02 7.03
C VAL A 48 1.29 13.34 6.61
N THR A 49 1.76 13.91 5.50
CA THR A 49 1.25 15.19 4.96
C THR A 49 0.36 15.04 3.73
N PHE A 50 0.49 13.94 2.99
CA PHE A 50 -0.37 13.60 1.86
C PHE A 50 -0.35 12.08 1.61
N CYS A 51 -1.33 11.58 0.84
CA CYS A 51 -1.35 10.22 0.32
C CYS A 51 -1.17 10.25 -1.20
N ALA A 52 -0.33 9.37 -1.73
CA ALA A 52 -0.21 9.13 -3.16
C ALA A 52 -0.88 7.80 -3.52
N VAL A 53 -1.56 7.77 -4.66
CA VAL A 53 -2.20 6.55 -5.20
C VAL A 53 -1.57 6.21 -6.55
N ALA A 54 -1.47 4.92 -6.85
CA ALA A 54 -1.05 4.47 -8.17
C ALA A 54 -2.06 4.92 -9.23
N ALA A 55 -1.60 5.16 -10.46
CA ALA A 55 -2.45 5.61 -11.55
C ALA A 55 -3.56 4.59 -11.89
N GLU A 56 -3.26 3.31 -11.72
CA GLU A 56 -4.17 2.18 -11.93
C GLU A 56 -5.10 1.93 -10.74
N HIS A 57 -4.94 2.67 -9.64
CA HIS A 57 -5.80 2.48 -8.47
C HIS A 57 -7.25 2.92 -8.81
N PRO A 58 -8.29 2.16 -8.41
CA PRO A 58 -9.68 2.48 -8.75
C PRO A 58 -10.11 3.91 -8.38
N LEU A 59 -9.59 4.44 -7.27
CA LEU A 59 -9.81 5.83 -6.86
C LEU A 59 -9.26 6.84 -7.88
N ALA A 60 -8.08 6.62 -8.44
CA ALA A 60 -7.48 7.51 -9.43
C ALA A 60 -8.28 7.50 -10.74
N THR A 61 -8.73 6.31 -11.18
CA THR A 61 -9.61 6.19 -12.35
C THR A 61 -10.93 6.93 -12.16
N ARG A 62 -11.54 6.82 -10.98
CA ARG A 62 -12.79 7.51 -10.66
C ARG A 62 -12.64 9.03 -10.69
N LEU A 63 -11.60 9.55 -10.03
CA LEU A 63 -11.32 10.98 -9.96
C LEU A 63 -10.89 11.59 -11.31
N ALA A 64 -10.39 10.78 -12.25
CA ALA A 64 -10.04 11.25 -13.59
C ALA A 64 -11.24 11.34 -14.55
N GLN A 65 -12.38 10.75 -14.18
CA GLN A 65 -13.62 10.79 -14.96
C GLN A 65 -14.55 11.95 -14.57
N ASP A 66 -14.32 12.53 -13.39
CA ASP A 66 -15.04 13.70 -12.88
C ASP A 66 -14.39 15.01 -13.41
#